data_AF-A0A7V9KPW2-F1
#
_entry.id   AF-A0A7V9KPW2-F1
#
_cell.length_a   1.000
_cell.length_b   1.000
_cell.length_c   1.000
_cell.angle_alpha   90.00
_cell.angle_beta   90.00
_cell.angle_gamma   90.00
#
_symmetry.space_group_name_H-M   'P 1'
#
loop_
_entity.id
_entity.type
_entity.pdbx_description
1 polymer ?
#
loop_
_entity_poly.entity_id
_entity_poly.type
_entity_poly.pdbx_seq_one_letter_code
_entity_poly.pdbx_strand_id
1 'polypeptide(L)'
;MKAESDRSVQSKDCPLCNQVLSLSEFGICRARKDGRNLYCKSCIRKKVTDSRQALREYKSARKRYVTLRTLESNDMSLADSESPAAAQHVTRVVSKLSPIERVREAIKKNARTQKEIAQETKLGKDEIGDALANLLLWTHEIRTEVINNTRMYFINGSPEVGFLQPEGGPKIPRRKPDVPSSFSALQGLMPGKKPEGEPEKIGGWVAA
;
A
#
# COMPACT_ATOMS: atom_id res chain seq x y z
N MET A 1 54.44 25.10 35.88
CA MET A 1 53.28 24.67 36.68
C MET A 1 52.07 25.48 36.23
N LYS A 2 51.24 24.93 35.34
CA LYS A 2 50.06 25.63 34.79
C LYS A 2 48.92 24.62 34.58
N ALA A 3 47.81 24.90 35.27
CA ALA A 3 46.43 24.48 35.00
C ALA A 3 46.06 22.98 35.13
N GLU A 4 45.98 22.50 36.36
CA GLU A 4 44.99 21.50 36.76
C GLU A 4 43.70 22.23 37.20
N SER A 5 42.86 22.59 36.24
CA SER A 5 41.50 23.08 36.51
C SER A 5 40.58 22.66 35.37
N ASP A 6 39.38 22.19 35.73
CA ASP A 6 38.29 21.73 34.86
C ASP A 6 38.28 20.26 34.39
N ARG A 7 38.42 19.32 35.33
CA ARG A 7 37.56 18.12 35.29
C ARG A 7 36.19 18.46 35.89
N SER A 8 35.48 19.39 35.26
CA SER A 8 34.07 19.60 35.60
C SER A 8 33.34 18.30 35.31
N VAL A 9 32.79 17.68 36.36
CA VAL A 9 32.01 16.45 36.24
C VAL A 9 30.77 16.80 35.44
N GLN A 10 30.81 16.60 34.12
CA GLN A 10 29.70 16.91 33.23
C GLN A 10 28.62 15.85 33.48
N SER A 11 27.73 16.18 34.42
CA SER A 11 26.51 15.45 34.70
C SER A 11 25.32 16.22 34.10
N LYS A 12 24.27 15.49 33.76
CA LYS A 12 23.04 16.03 33.19
C LYS A 12 21.85 15.30 33.80
N ASP A 13 20.77 16.04 34.01
CA ASP A 13 19.51 15.53 34.49
C ASP A 13 18.68 14.95 33.34
N CYS A 14 18.11 13.76 33.56
CA CYS A 14 17.15 13.17 32.63
C CYS A 14 15.72 13.48 33.10
N PRO A 15 14.91 14.24 32.35
CA PRO A 15 13.55 14.62 32.78
C PRO A 15 12.52 13.49 32.76
N LEU A 16 12.88 12.28 32.30
CA LEU A 16 12.00 11.10 32.34
C LEU A 16 12.17 10.28 33.61
N CYS A 17 13.40 10.17 34.13
CA CYS A 17 13.69 9.39 35.35
C CYS A 17 14.16 10.26 36.51
N ASN A 18 14.32 11.57 36.30
CA ASN A 18 14.80 12.57 37.25
C ASN A 18 16.15 12.21 37.92
N GLN A 19 16.97 11.42 37.24
CA GLN A 19 18.30 11.05 37.71
C GLN A 19 19.36 11.97 37.09
N VAL A 20 20.30 12.40 37.92
CA VAL A 20 21.52 13.09 37.50
C VAL A 20 22.54 12.04 37.13
N LEU A 21 22.86 11.94 35.84
CA LEU A 21 23.76 10.93 35.28
C LEU A 21 24.93 11.61 34.57
N SER A 22 26.05 10.90 34.41
CA SER A 22 27.18 11.41 33.62
C SER A 22 26.81 11.56 32.14
N LEU A 23 27.47 12.47 31.41
CA LEU A 23 27.23 12.65 29.98
C LEU A 23 27.45 11.39 29.13
N SER A 24 28.20 10.39 29.62
CA SER A 24 28.37 9.10 28.95
C SER A 24 27.05 8.31 28.87
N GLU A 25 26.13 8.53 29.79
CA GLU A 25 24.80 7.92 29.79
C GLU A 25 23.83 8.57 28.80
N PHE A 26 24.22 9.68 28.18
CA PHE A 26 23.44 10.35 27.15
C PHE A 26 24.01 10.06 25.75
N GLY A 27 23.12 9.73 24.82
CA GLY A 27 23.49 9.55 23.41
C GLY A 27 23.96 10.86 22.78
N ILE A 28 24.77 10.76 21.71
CA ILE A 28 25.23 11.93 20.94
C ILE A 28 24.08 12.44 20.07
N CYS A 29 23.84 13.75 20.09
CA CYS A 29 22.79 14.41 19.30
C CYS A 29 23.35 15.65 18.61
N ARG A 30 23.58 15.56 17.30
CA ARG A 30 24.15 16.66 16.49
C ARG A 30 23.24 17.88 16.40
N ALA A 31 21.94 17.71 16.59
CA ALA A 31 20.97 18.79 16.46
C ALA A 31 20.93 19.73 17.69
N ARG A 32 21.56 19.36 18.82
CA ARG A 32 21.54 20.14 20.05
C ARG A 32 22.87 20.85 20.29
N LYS A 33 22.81 22.03 20.90
CA LYS A 33 23.99 22.85 21.26
C LYS A 33 24.97 22.07 22.16
N ASP A 34 24.48 21.30 23.11
CA ASP A 34 25.31 20.49 24.02
C ASP A 34 25.88 19.22 23.38
N GLY A 35 25.50 18.88 22.14
CA GLY A 35 25.91 17.65 21.46
C GLY A 35 25.37 16.34 22.07
N ARG A 36 24.48 16.40 23.07
CA ARG A 36 23.94 15.24 23.80
C ARG A 36 22.41 15.22 23.79
N ASN A 37 21.84 14.02 23.85
CA ASN A 37 20.40 13.80 23.95
C ASN A 37 19.80 14.43 25.22
N LEU A 38 18.50 14.73 25.18
CA LEU A 38 17.74 15.22 26.34
C LEU A 38 17.53 14.12 27.40
N TYR A 39 17.35 12.88 26.96
CA TYR A 39 17.05 11.75 27.82
C TYR A 39 18.25 10.79 27.88
N CYS A 40 18.40 10.10 29.00
CA CYS A 40 19.42 9.07 29.15
C CYS A 40 19.14 7.86 28.23
N LYS A 41 20.18 7.08 27.94
CA LYS A 41 20.13 5.90 27.07
C LYS A 41 19.08 4.89 27.53
N SER A 42 18.94 4.65 28.83
CA SER A 42 17.96 3.70 29.38
C SER A 42 16.52 4.14 29.08
N CYS A 43 16.19 5.40 29.33
CA CYS A 43 14.86 5.95 29.04
C CYS A 43 14.54 5.94 27.55
N ILE A 44 15.50 6.28 26.69
CA ILE A 44 15.32 6.21 25.24
C ILE A 44 15.05 4.77 24.79
N ARG A 45 15.85 3.80 25.26
CA ARG A 45 15.65 2.38 24.93
C ARG A 45 14.27 1.92 25.36
N LYS A 46 13.86 2.21 26.60
CA LYS A 46 12.54 1.86 27.12
C LYS A 46 11.43 2.44 26.23
N LYS A 47 11.47 3.76 25.96
CA LYS A 47 10.49 4.43 25.10
C LYS A 47 10.40 3.83 23.69
N VAL A 48 11.54 3.50 23.09
CA VAL A 48 11.58 2.88 21.75
C VAL A 48 11.03 1.46 21.78
N THR A 49 11.35 0.68 22.80
CA THR A 49 10.81 -0.68 22.97
C THR A 49 9.30 -0.64 23.15
N ASP A 50 8.78 0.21 24.04
CA ASP A 50 7.35 0.37 24.30
C ASP A 50 6.61 0.81 23.04
N SER A 51 7.16 1.78 22.30
CA SER A 51 6.59 2.22 21.02
C SER A 51 6.55 1.11 19.97
N ARG A 52 7.62 0.30 19.86
CA ARG A 52 7.67 -0.84 18.95
C ARG A 52 6.66 -1.92 19.33
N GLN A 53 6.48 -2.18 20.63
CA GLN A 53 5.50 -3.13 21.14
C GLN A 53 4.07 -2.65 20.84
N ALA A 54 3.72 -1.42 21.20
CA ALA A 54 2.42 -0.83 20.91
C ALA A 54 2.08 -0.87 19.40
N LEU A 55 3.07 -0.59 18.54
CA LEU A 55 2.87 -0.66 17.09
C LEU A 55 2.64 -2.09 16.59
N ARG A 56 3.29 -3.09 17.18
CA ARG A 56 3.05 -4.52 16.86
C ARG A 56 1.65 -4.94 17.27
N GLU A 57 1.22 -4.57 18.47
CA GLU A 57 -0.12 -4.85 18.99
C GLU A 57 -1.21 -4.18 18.16
N TYR A 58 -1.02 -2.91 17.79
CA TYR A 58 -1.93 -2.21 16.89
C TYR A 58 -2.05 -2.91 15.53
N LYS A 59 -0.91 -3.30 14.93
CA LYS A 59 -0.91 -4.03 13.65
C LYS A 59 -1.60 -5.39 13.75
N SER A 60 -1.38 -6.15 14.83
CA SER A 60 -2.01 -7.46 15.01
C SER A 60 -3.51 -7.32 15.27
N ALA A 61 -3.93 -6.35 16.08
CA ALA A 61 -5.35 -6.02 16.29
C ALA A 61 -6.04 -5.61 14.99
N ARG A 62 -5.42 -4.71 14.21
CA ARG A 62 -5.94 -4.29 12.90
C ARG A 62 -6.06 -5.46 11.93
N LYS A 63 -5.05 -6.35 11.87
CA LYS A 63 -5.10 -7.54 11.01
C LYS A 63 -6.26 -8.45 11.41
N ARG A 64 -6.45 -8.72 12.71
CA ARG A 64 -7.59 -9.50 13.21
C ARG A 64 -8.93 -8.86 12.85
N TYR A 65 -9.07 -7.55 13.04
CA TYR A 65 -10.30 -6.84 12.69
C TYR A 65 -10.63 -6.93 11.19
N VAL A 66 -9.63 -6.73 10.33
CA VAL A 66 -9.81 -6.89 8.87
C VAL A 66 -10.20 -8.32 8.51
N THR A 67 -9.52 -9.32 9.09
CA THR A 67 -9.84 -10.73 8.85
C THR A 67 -11.25 -11.10 9.32
N LEU A 68 -11.66 -10.68 10.52
CA LEU A 68 -13.02 -10.91 11.04
C LEU A 68 -14.07 -10.30 10.11
N ARG A 69 -13.89 -9.04 9.70
CA ARG A 69 -14.79 -8.38 8.76
C ARG A 69 -14.90 -9.13 7.43
N THR A 70 -13.79 -9.67 6.91
CA THR A 70 -13.81 -10.49 5.69
C THR A 70 -14.56 -11.80 5.90
N LEU A 71 -14.39 -12.47 7.04
CA LEU A 71 -15.10 -13.72 7.36
C LEU A 71 -16.60 -13.49 7.53
N GLU A 72 -17.01 -12.45 8.27
CA GLU A 72 -18.43 -12.07 8.42
C GLU A 72 -19.08 -11.76 7.06
N SER A 73 -18.33 -11.11 6.16
CA SER A 73 -18.80 -10.84 4.79
C SER A 73 -18.96 -12.12 3.94
N ASN A 74 -18.22 -13.19 4.27
CA ASN A 74 -18.30 -14.47 3.57
C ASN A 74 -19.35 -15.43 4.18
N ASP A 75 -19.60 -15.37 5.49
CA ASP A 75 -20.53 -16.28 6.18
C ASP A 75 -22.01 -15.94 5.90
N MET A 76 -22.32 -14.64 5.69
CA MET A 76 -23.64 -14.18 5.25
C MET A 76 -24.04 -14.63 3.82
N SER A 77 -23.17 -15.41 3.16
CA SER A 77 -23.39 -15.96 1.82
C SER A 77 -23.70 -17.47 1.79
N LEU A 78 -23.63 -18.19 2.91
CA LEU A 78 -23.76 -19.66 2.92
C LEU A 78 -25.04 -20.19 3.58
N ALA A 79 -25.84 -19.33 4.22
CA ALA A 79 -27.12 -19.71 4.81
C ALA A 79 -28.29 -19.45 3.83
N ASP A 80 -28.28 -20.12 2.68
CA ASP A 80 -29.49 -20.49 1.92
C ASP A 80 -29.06 -21.25 0.67
N SER A 81 -29.24 -22.57 0.64
CA SER A 81 -29.65 -23.36 -0.54
C SER A 81 -29.51 -24.87 -0.31
N GLU A 82 -30.57 -25.52 0.18
CA GLU A 82 -30.96 -26.84 -0.31
C GLU A 82 -32.04 -26.64 -1.38
N SER A 83 -31.64 -26.44 -2.64
CA SER A 83 -32.55 -26.59 -3.79
C SER A 83 -31.82 -26.69 -5.14
N PRO A 84 -32.35 -27.46 -6.12
CA PRO A 84 -31.65 -27.83 -7.34
C PRO A 84 -31.82 -26.76 -8.44
N ALA A 85 -31.21 -25.59 -8.23
CA ALA A 85 -31.18 -24.48 -9.21
C ALA A 85 -29.73 -24.11 -9.60
N ALA A 86 -28.94 -25.11 -9.97
CA ALA A 86 -27.50 -24.97 -10.24
C ALA A 86 -27.13 -24.07 -11.43
N ALA A 87 -28.09 -23.70 -12.30
CA ALA A 87 -27.83 -22.82 -13.45
C ALA A 87 -27.93 -21.31 -13.13
N GLN A 88 -28.64 -20.92 -12.07
CA GLN A 88 -28.79 -19.50 -11.68
C GLN A 88 -27.75 -19.05 -10.64
N HIS A 89 -27.00 -19.99 -10.05
CA HIS A 89 -26.00 -19.69 -9.03
C HIS A 89 -24.68 -19.18 -9.62
N VAL A 90 -24.38 -19.48 -10.89
CA VAL A 90 -23.12 -19.07 -11.54
C VAL A 90 -23.06 -17.54 -11.73
N THR A 91 -24.18 -16.88 -12.03
CA THR A 91 -24.23 -15.43 -12.28
C THR A 91 -24.06 -14.58 -11.01
N ARG A 92 -24.39 -15.11 -9.81
CA ARG A 92 -24.17 -14.42 -8.52
C ARG A 92 -22.75 -14.54 -7.98
N VAL A 93 -21.96 -15.50 -8.46
CA VAL A 93 -20.55 -15.68 -8.04
C VAL A 93 -19.62 -14.77 -8.86
N VAL A 94 -19.97 -14.44 -10.11
CA VAL A 94 -19.16 -13.49 -10.92
C VAL A 94 -19.13 -12.10 -10.29
N SER A 95 -20.20 -11.66 -9.62
CA SER A 95 -20.22 -10.38 -8.88
C SER A 95 -19.39 -10.38 -7.58
N LYS A 96 -18.84 -11.53 -7.18
CA LYS A 96 -17.90 -11.64 -6.05
C LYS A 96 -16.44 -11.75 -6.49
N LEU A 97 -16.21 -12.03 -7.77
CA LEU A 97 -14.88 -12.00 -8.36
C LEU A 97 -14.38 -10.55 -8.44
N SER A 98 -13.08 -10.38 -8.25
CA SER A 98 -12.43 -9.09 -8.40
C SER A 98 -12.63 -8.55 -9.83
N PRO A 99 -12.63 -7.22 -10.04
CA PRO A 99 -12.75 -6.63 -11.39
C PRO A 99 -11.74 -7.24 -12.39
N ILE A 100 -10.52 -7.55 -11.92
CA ILE A 100 -9.47 -8.19 -12.71
C ILE A 100 -9.88 -9.59 -13.21
N GLU A 101 -10.45 -10.41 -12.33
CA GLU A 101 -10.87 -11.76 -12.67
C GLU A 101 -12.06 -11.76 -13.63
N ARG A 102 -13.02 -10.86 -13.46
CA ARG A 102 -14.15 -10.73 -14.40
C ARG A 102 -13.68 -10.36 -15.79
N VAL A 103 -12.76 -9.39 -15.89
CA VAL A 103 -12.15 -9.01 -17.17
C VAL A 103 -11.38 -10.18 -17.78
N ARG A 104 -10.61 -10.93 -16.98
CA ARG A 104 -9.89 -12.13 -17.43
C ARG A 104 -10.85 -13.18 -17.99
N GLU A 105 -11.96 -13.45 -17.31
CA GLU A 105 -12.97 -14.40 -17.80
C GLU A 105 -13.69 -13.90 -19.05
N ALA A 106 -14.01 -12.61 -19.14
CA ALA A 106 -14.62 -12.03 -20.34
C ALA A 106 -13.71 -12.20 -21.57
N ILE A 107 -12.40 -11.96 -21.43
CA ILE A 107 -11.45 -12.18 -22.52
C ILE A 107 -11.34 -13.68 -22.85
N LYS A 108 -11.40 -14.59 -21.86
CA LYS A 108 -11.46 -16.05 -22.10
C LYS A 108 -12.69 -16.45 -22.92
N LYS A 109 -13.82 -15.78 -22.70
CA LYS A 109 -15.07 -15.96 -23.47
C LYS A 109 -15.06 -15.27 -24.83
N ASN A 110 -13.91 -14.79 -25.30
CA ASN A 110 -13.71 -14.06 -26.56
C ASN A 110 -14.29 -12.64 -26.61
N ALA A 111 -14.53 -11.96 -25.48
CA ALA A 111 -14.74 -10.52 -25.50
C ALA A 111 -13.40 -9.83 -25.80
N ARG A 112 -13.26 -9.29 -27.02
CA ARG A 112 -11.99 -8.76 -27.54
C ARG A 112 -11.94 -7.24 -27.50
N THR A 113 -13.08 -6.55 -27.46
CA THR A 113 -13.13 -5.09 -27.34
C THR A 113 -13.48 -4.63 -25.94
N GLN A 114 -13.09 -3.40 -25.57
CA GLN A 114 -13.48 -2.81 -24.29
C GLN A 114 -15.01 -2.69 -24.13
N LYS A 115 -15.74 -2.49 -25.24
CA LYS A 115 -17.21 -2.44 -25.26
C LYS A 115 -17.82 -3.80 -24.97
N GLU A 116 -17.32 -4.86 -25.58
CA GLU A 116 -17.76 -6.24 -25.31
C GLU A 116 -17.45 -6.65 -23.87
N ILE A 117 -16.26 -6.32 -23.36
CA ILE A 117 -15.88 -6.61 -21.97
C ILE A 117 -16.80 -5.87 -21.01
N ALA A 118 -17.17 -4.62 -21.28
CA ALA A 118 -18.12 -3.87 -20.47
C ALA A 118 -19.51 -4.52 -20.45
N GLN A 119 -19.99 -5.03 -21.60
CA GLN A 119 -21.28 -5.72 -21.70
C GLN A 119 -21.29 -7.02 -20.89
N GLU A 120 -20.21 -7.81 -20.96
CA GLU A 120 -20.11 -9.11 -20.28
C GLU A 120 -19.89 -8.96 -18.76
N THR A 121 -19.04 -8.01 -18.35
CA THR A 121 -18.64 -7.86 -16.93
C THR A 121 -19.54 -6.92 -16.14
N LYS A 122 -20.33 -6.08 -16.81
CA LYS A 122 -21.14 -5.00 -16.21
C LYS A 122 -20.35 -4.05 -15.30
N LEU A 123 -19.05 -3.88 -15.57
CA LEU A 123 -18.15 -3.00 -14.83
C LEU A 123 -18.09 -1.59 -15.44
N GLY A 124 -17.70 -0.60 -14.64
CA GLY A 124 -17.47 0.77 -15.10
C GLY A 124 -16.26 0.87 -16.04
N LYS A 125 -16.23 1.91 -16.89
CA LYS A 125 -15.12 2.14 -17.84
C LYS A 125 -13.76 2.26 -17.16
N ASP A 126 -13.72 2.94 -16.01
CA ASP A 126 -12.50 3.17 -15.23
C ASP A 126 -11.99 1.87 -14.59
N GLU A 127 -12.91 1.08 -14.00
CA GLU A 127 -12.59 -0.23 -13.42
C GLU A 127 -12.06 -1.22 -14.47
N ILE A 128 -12.65 -1.20 -15.67
CA ILE A 128 -12.17 -1.99 -16.81
C ILE A 128 -10.78 -1.51 -17.23
N GLY A 129 -10.55 -0.20 -17.27
CA GLY A 129 -9.25 0.38 -17.57
C GLY A 129 -8.16 -0.08 -16.60
N ASP A 130 -8.44 0.01 -15.30
CA ASP A 130 -7.54 -0.42 -14.23
C ASP A 130 -7.27 -1.93 -14.27
N ALA A 131 -8.31 -2.73 -14.49
CA ALA A 131 -8.18 -4.18 -14.63
C ALA A 131 -7.32 -4.57 -15.85
N LEU A 132 -7.56 -3.95 -17.00
CA LEU A 132 -6.78 -4.17 -18.22
C LEU A 132 -5.33 -3.70 -18.06
N ALA A 133 -5.08 -2.57 -17.39
CA ALA A 133 -3.74 -2.10 -17.08
C ALA A 133 -2.97 -3.09 -16.19
N ASN A 134 -3.64 -3.65 -15.18
CA ASN A 134 -3.09 -4.73 -14.35
C ASN A 134 -2.71 -5.96 -15.19
N LEU A 135 -3.62 -6.41 -16.06
CA LEU A 135 -3.38 -7.59 -16.90
C LEU A 135 -2.29 -7.37 -17.98
N LEU A 136 -2.16 -6.14 -18.49
CA LEU A 136 -1.19 -5.80 -19.54
C LEU A 136 0.20 -5.48 -19.01
N LEU A 137 0.29 -4.64 -17.97
CA LEU A 137 1.55 -4.06 -17.52
C LEU A 137 2.19 -4.82 -16.36
N TRP A 138 1.38 -5.53 -15.57
CA TRP A 138 1.86 -6.12 -14.32
C TRP A 138 1.92 -7.65 -14.37
N THR A 139 0.88 -8.30 -14.88
CA THR A 139 0.88 -9.76 -15.02
C THR A 139 1.31 -10.24 -16.40
N HIS A 140 1.24 -9.36 -17.43
CA HIS A 140 1.53 -9.68 -18.84
C HIS A 140 0.75 -10.88 -19.39
N GLU A 141 -0.43 -11.12 -18.84
CA GLU A 141 -1.28 -12.26 -19.21
C GLU A 141 -2.04 -12.02 -20.52
N ILE A 142 -2.24 -10.77 -20.88
CA ILE A 142 -2.96 -10.39 -22.09
C ILE A 142 -2.07 -9.54 -22.99
N ARG A 143 -2.32 -9.61 -24.30
CA ARG A 143 -1.69 -8.77 -25.33
C ARG A 143 -2.74 -7.90 -26.01
N THR A 144 -2.30 -6.77 -26.56
CA THR A 144 -3.17 -5.91 -27.37
C THR A 144 -2.69 -5.80 -28.79
N GLU A 145 -3.62 -5.81 -29.74
CA GLU A 145 -3.38 -5.59 -31.16
C GLU A 145 -4.38 -4.55 -31.68
N VAL A 146 -3.98 -3.74 -32.67
CA VAL A 146 -4.87 -2.75 -33.28
C VAL A 146 -5.29 -3.28 -34.66
N ILE A 147 -6.56 -3.67 -34.78
CA ILE A 147 -7.14 -4.19 -36.01
C ILE A 147 -8.22 -3.20 -36.45
N ASN A 148 -8.15 -2.70 -37.69
CA ASN A 148 -9.11 -1.73 -38.23
C ASN A 148 -9.34 -0.52 -37.29
N ASN A 149 -8.24 0.08 -36.82
CA ASN A 149 -8.24 1.22 -35.89
C ASN A 149 -8.93 0.95 -34.53
N THR A 150 -9.19 -0.33 -34.19
CA THR A 150 -9.81 -0.74 -32.94
C THR A 150 -8.84 -1.59 -32.13
N ARG A 151 -8.64 -1.25 -30.85
CA ARG A 151 -7.76 -2.01 -29.95
C ARG A 151 -8.48 -3.26 -29.45
N MET A 152 -7.91 -4.41 -29.79
CA MET A 152 -8.37 -5.74 -29.40
C MET A 152 -7.47 -6.33 -28.31
N TYR A 153 -8.05 -7.09 -27.38
CA TYR A 153 -7.36 -7.76 -26.28
C TYR A 153 -7.42 -9.28 -26.46
N PHE A 154 -6.28 -9.94 -26.27
CA PHE A 154 -6.16 -11.40 -26.38
C PHE A 154 -5.44 -11.97 -25.16
N ILE A 155 -5.83 -13.15 -24.72
CA ILE A 155 -5.07 -13.89 -23.70
C ILE A 155 -3.87 -14.55 -24.36
N ASN A 156 -2.71 -14.43 -23.73
CA ASN A 156 -1.54 -15.21 -24.08
C ASN A 156 -1.77 -16.66 -23.60
N GLY A 157 -2.34 -17.50 -24.46
CA GLY A 157 -2.66 -18.90 -24.16
C GLY A 157 -1.92 -19.90 -25.06
N SER A 158 -0.63 -20.17 -24.75
CA SER A 158 0.02 -21.50 -24.74
C SER A 158 1.56 -21.36 -24.86
N PRO A 159 2.36 -22.01 -23.98
CA PRO A 159 3.82 -22.11 -24.08
C PRO A 159 4.30 -23.17 -25.10
N GLU A 160 3.73 -23.23 -26.31
CA GLU A 160 4.11 -24.26 -27.31
C GLU A 160 4.46 -23.75 -28.70
N VAL A 161 4.60 -22.44 -28.94
CA VAL A 161 5.09 -21.99 -30.26
C VAL A 161 6.13 -20.88 -30.13
N GLY A 162 7.38 -21.28 -30.36
CA GLY A 162 8.41 -20.45 -30.98
C GLY A 162 8.93 -19.27 -30.15
N PHE A 163 9.89 -19.56 -29.28
CA PHE A 163 10.95 -18.60 -28.98
C PHE A 163 11.67 -18.22 -30.29
N LEU A 164 11.24 -17.13 -30.92
CA LEU A 164 12.11 -16.29 -31.73
C LEU A 164 12.06 -14.89 -31.10
N GLN A 165 12.95 -14.70 -30.13
CA GLN A 165 13.29 -13.38 -29.61
C GLN A 165 14.00 -12.59 -30.71
N PRO A 166 13.63 -11.34 -31.01
CA PRO A 166 14.60 -10.36 -31.44
C PRO A 166 15.43 -9.98 -30.21
N GLU A 167 16.69 -10.43 -30.20
CA GLU A 167 17.74 -10.04 -29.27
C GLU A 167 17.85 -8.51 -29.15
N GLY A 168 17.73 -7.94 -27.95
CA GLY A 168 18.08 -6.52 -27.75
C GLY A 168 17.45 -5.74 -26.58
N GLY A 169 16.61 -6.35 -25.72
CA GLY A 169 16.02 -5.64 -24.58
C GLY A 169 16.81 -5.81 -23.27
N PRO A 170 17.07 -4.75 -22.48
CA PRO A 170 17.71 -4.89 -21.17
C PRO A 170 16.83 -5.71 -20.23
N LYS A 171 17.35 -6.84 -19.74
CA LYS A 171 16.67 -7.72 -18.78
C LYS A 171 16.52 -7.01 -17.44
N ILE A 172 15.33 -6.47 -17.17
CA ILE A 172 14.97 -5.90 -15.88
C ILE A 172 14.89 -7.05 -14.84
N PRO A 173 15.63 -6.98 -13.72
CA PRO A 173 15.62 -8.04 -12.72
C PRO A 173 14.25 -8.20 -12.07
N ARG A 174 13.82 -9.46 -11.91
CA ARG A 174 12.54 -9.81 -11.25
C ARG A 174 12.54 -9.34 -9.80
N ARG A 175 11.46 -8.65 -9.40
CA ARG A 175 11.28 -8.11 -8.04
C ARG A 175 11.13 -9.25 -7.02
N LYS A 176 11.64 -9.02 -5.81
CA LYS A 176 11.40 -9.89 -4.65
C LYS A 176 9.95 -9.72 -4.16
N PRO A 177 9.26 -10.81 -3.77
CA PRO A 177 7.82 -10.79 -3.45
C PRO A 177 7.44 -9.98 -2.20
N ASP A 178 8.40 -9.60 -1.36
CA ASP A 178 8.14 -8.96 -0.06
C ASP A 178 8.13 -7.41 -0.08
N VAL A 179 8.07 -6.76 -1.25
CA VAL A 179 8.06 -5.29 -1.34
C VAL A 179 6.67 -4.81 -1.79
N PRO A 180 5.85 -4.23 -0.88
CA PRO A 180 4.57 -3.63 -1.26
C PRO A 180 4.77 -2.48 -2.25
N SER A 181 3.88 -2.38 -3.25
CA SER A 181 3.90 -1.34 -4.27
C SER A 181 3.94 0.06 -3.65
N SER A 182 5.03 0.79 -3.88
CA SER A 182 5.37 2.05 -3.22
C SER A 182 4.43 3.22 -3.53
N PHE A 183 3.42 3.05 -4.38
CA PHE A 183 2.61 4.18 -4.87
C PHE A 183 1.16 4.19 -4.38
N SER A 184 0.60 3.06 -3.98
CA SER A 184 -0.78 3.00 -3.47
C SER A 184 -0.90 3.30 -1.96
N ALA A 185 0.23 3.33 -1.22
CA ALA A 185 0.24 3.61 0.21
C ALA A 185 0.41 5.10 0.57
N LEU A 186 0.54 5.99 -0.43
CA LEU A 186 0.86 7.41 -0.25
C LEU A 186 -0.30 8.39 -0.53
N GLN A 187 -1.54 7.91 -0.63
CA GLN A 187 -2.70 8.81 -0.86
C GLN A 187 -3.02 9.76 0.33
N GLY A 188 -2.34 9.62 1.46
CA GLY A 188 -2.59 10.45 2.66
C GLY A 188 -1.46 11.41 3.06
N LEU A 189 -0.38 11.53 2.29
CA LEU A 189 0.80 12.31 2.68
C LEU A 189 1.27 13.30 1.61
N MET A 190 0.34 13.94 0.92
CA MET A 190 0.63 15.16 0.14
C MET A 190 0.19 16.37 0.97
N PRO A 191 1.11 17.19 1.50
CA PRO A 191 0.76 18.49 2.06
C PRO A 191 0.17 19.34 0.92
N GLY A 192 -1.13 19.62 0.94
CA GLY A 192 -1.74 20.55 -0.02
C GLY A 192 -3.16 20.29 -0.49
N LYS A 193 -3.79 19.13 -0.21
CA LYS A 193 -5.22 18.94 -0.49
C LYS A 193 -6.07 19.19 0.75
N LYS A 194 -6.66 20.39 0.82
CA LYS A 194 -7.82 20.64 1.68
C LYS A 194 -9.02 19.86 1.09
N PRO A 195 -9.80 19.12 1.90
CA PRO A 195 -11.05 18.54 1.41
C PRO A 195 -12.01 19.67 0.98
N GLU A 196 -12.63 19.52 -0.19
CA GLU A 196 -13.67 20.41 -0.70
C GLU A 196 -14.80 20.55 0.32
N GLY A 197 -15.14 21.79 0.69
CA GLY A 197 -16.32 22.06 1.53
C GLY A 197 -16.33 23.32 2.39
N GLU A 198 -15.35 24.22 2.29
CA GLU A 198 -15.35 25.45 3.09
C GLU A 198 -15.36 26.69 2.18
N PRO A 199 -16.41 27.55 2.21
CA PRO A 199 -16.41 28.78 1.44
C PRO A 199 -15.42 29.79 2.02
N GLU A 200 -14.61 30.38 1.15
CA GLU A 200 -13.63 31.41 1.47
C GLU A 200 -14.29 32.62 2.16
N LYS A 201 -13.80 32.99 3.34
CA LYS A 201 -13.86 34.38 3.82
C LYS A 201 -12.45 34.92 3.98
N ILE A 202 -12.06 35.69 2.98
CA ILE A 202 -10.98 36.67 3.00
C ILE A 202 -11.33 37.72 4.06
N GLY A 203 -10.39 37.99 4.96
CA GLY A 203 -10.56 39.00 6.00
C GLY A 203 -9.26 39.40 6.67
N GLY A 204 -8.45 40.20 5.96
CA GLY A 204 -7.63 41.25 6.56
C GLY A 204 -6.36 40.82 7.30
N TRP A 205 -5.22 40.94 6.63
CA TRP A 205 -3.98 41.29 7.33
C TRP A 205 -4.08 42.77 7.71
N VAL A 206 -4.10 43.07 9.00
CA VAL A 206 -3.78 44.41 9.52
C VAL A 206 -2.45 44.27 10.22
N ALA A 207 -1.42 44.87 9.63
CA ALA A 207 -0.16 45.14 10.31
C ALA A 207 -0.40 46.28 11.31
N ALA A 208 0.04 46.08 12.55
CA ALA A 208 0.34 47.11 13.52
C ALA A 208 1.56 46.65 14.32
#